data_AF-G9YUC2-F1
#
_entry.id   AF-G9YUC2-F1
#
_cell.length_a   1.000
_cell.length_b   1.000
_cell.length_c   1.000
_cell.angle_alpha   90.00
_cell.angle_beta   90.00
_cell.angle_gamma   90.00
#
_symmetry.space_group_name_H-M   'P 1'
#
loop_
_entity.id
_entity.type
_entity.pdbx_description
1 polymer ?
#
loop_
_entity_poly.entity_id
_entity_poly.type
_entity_poly.pdbx_seq_one_letter_code
_entity_poly.pdbx_strand_id
1 'polypeptide(L)' 'MIASEYRSYRELPLFLNAKMVAQVLGVSPSSGYELMHEPGFPVLKVGSRMVVPKEQFIRWVQEHTGDGSCASL' A
#
# COMPACT_ATOMS: atom_id res chain seq x y z
N MET A 1 13.84 -9.47 10.31
CA MET A 1 14.22 -8.60 9.17
C MET A 1 13.11 -8.72 8.13
N ILE A 2 12.32 -7.67 7.93
CA ILE A 2 11.36 -7.63 6.81
C ILE A 2 12.13 -7.04 5.64
N ALA A 3 12.53 -7.89 4.69
CA ALA A 3 13.06 -7.41 3.43
C ALA A 3 11.88 -7.14 2.50
N SER A 4 11.83 -5.97 1.86
CA SER A 4 10.95 -5.76 0.72
C SER A 4 11.45 -6.67 -0.40
N GLU A 5 10.76 -7.79 -0.65
CA GLU A 5 11.07 -8.71 -1.75
C GLU A 5 10.90 -8.03 -3.12
N TYR A 6 10.13 -6.94 -3.17
CA TYR A 6 9.85 -6.18 -4.39
C TYR A 6 10.71 -4.92 -4.44
N ARG A 7 11.41 -4.72 -5.56
CA ARG A 7 12.27 -3.53 -5.78
C ARG A 7 11.62 -2.48 -6.67
N SER A 8 10.51 -2.81 -7.33
CA SER A 8 9.80 -1.92 -8.25
C SER A 8 8.29 -2.15 -8.24
N TYR A 9 7.51 -1.08 -8.45
CA TYR A 9 6.06 -1.15 -8.65
C TYR A 9 5.65 -2.02 -9.84
N ARG A 10 6.55 -2.27 -10.81
CA ARG A 10 6.27 -3.14 -11.97
C ARG A 10 6.22 -4.63 -11.61
N GLU A 11 6.92 -5.03 -10.55
CA GLU A 11 7.00 -6.41 -10.07
C GLU A 11 5.83 -6.76 -9.13
N LEU A 12 5.04 -5.76 -8.73
CA LEU A 12 3.89 -5.98 -7.87
C LEU A 12 2.78 -6.72 -8.63
N PRO A 13 2.14 -7.70 -7.98
CA PRO A 13 0.95 -8.33 -8.53
C PRO A 13 -0.15 -7.29 -8.73
N LEU A 14 -1.07 -7.55 -9.67
CA LEU A 14 -2.21 -6.66 -9.95
C LEU A 14 -3.04 -6.35 -8.70
N PHE A 15 -3.08 -7.30 -7.76
CA PHE A 15 -3.77 -7.16 -6.49
C PHE A 15 -2.82 -7.52 -5.35
N LEU A 16 -2.76 -6.65 -4.34
CA LEU A 16 -2.01 -6.86 -3.11
C LEU A 16 -2.95 -7.31 -2.00
N ASN A 17 -2.50 -8.24 -1.17
CA ASN A 17 -3.16 -8.57 0.10
C ASN A 17 -2.50 -7.81 1.26
N ALA A 18 -3.08 -7.87 2.45
CA ALA A 18 -2.56 -7.17 3.64
C ALA A 18 -1.10 -7.47 3.96
N LYS A 19 -0.68 -8.73 3.78
CA LYS A 19 0.72 -9.13 3.99
C LYS A 19 1.65 -8.46 2.98
N MET A 20 1.26 -8.42 1.71
CA MET A 20 2.04 -7.76 0.65
C MET A 20 2.12 -6.24 0.88
N VAL A 21 1.02 -5.59 1.25
CA VAL A 21 1.01 -4.16 1.59
C VAL A 21 1.99 -3.89 2.74
N ALA A 22 1.96 -4.71 3.79
CA ALA A 22 2.90 -4.59 4.90
C ALA A 22 4.36 -4.76 4.46
N GLN A 23 4.66 -5.75 3.61
CA GLN A 23 5.99 -5.98 3.06
C GLN A 23 6.49 -4.82 2.19
N VAL A 24 5.62 -4.30 1.32
CA VAL A 24 5.94 -3.21 0.38
C VAL A 24 6.18 -1.89 1.11
N LEU A 25 5.40 -1.60 2.15
CA LEU A 25 5.58 -0.41 2.99
C LEU A 25 6.67 -0.57 4.06
N GLY A 26 7.21 -1.79 4.26
CA GLY A 26 8.19 -2.08 5.30
C GLY A 26 7.64 -2.00 6.72
N VAL A 27 6.32 -2.19 6.91
CA VAL A 27 5.64 -2.12 8.21
C VAL A 27 5.30 -3.50 8.75
N SER A 28 4.86 -3.57 10.01
CA SER A 28 4.40 -4.83 10.60
C SER A 28 3.11 -5.33 9.90
N PRO A 29 2.85 -6.66 9.87
CA PRO A 29 1.62 -7.20 9.32
C PRO A 29 0.35 -6.62 9.98
N SER A 30 0.41 -6.33 11.28
CA SER A 30 -0.67 -5.70 12.04
C SER A 30 -0.93 -4.28 11.52
N SER A 31 0.11 -3.47 11.37
CA SER A 31 0.02 -2.11 10.82
C SER A 31 -0.53 -2.10 9.39
N GLY A 32 -0.13 -3.06 8.56
CA GLY A 32 -0.69 -3.20 7.21
C GLY A 32 -2.18 -3.57 7.21
N TYR A 33 -2.64 -4.35 8.19
CA TYR A 33 -4.05 -4.72 8.33
C TYR A 33 -4.91 -3.56 8.84
N GLU A 34 -4.39 -2.79 9.79
CA GLU A 34 -4.99 -1.55 10.29
C GLU A 34 -5.13 -0.52 9.18
N LEU A 35 -4.06 -0.30 8.40
CA LEU A 35 -4.07 0.60 7.25
C LEU A 35 -5.14 0.22 6.22
N MET A 36 -5.33 -1.07 5.97
CA MET A 36 -6.39 -1.55 5.09
C MET A 36 -7.81 -1.33 5.62
N HIS A 37 -7.97 -1.08 6.93
CA HIS A 37 -9.25 -0.70 7.53
C HIS A 37 -9.43 0.82 7.64
N GLU A 38 -8.41 1.62 7.32
CA GLU A 38 -8.53 3.06 7.38
C GLU A 38 -9.44 3.61 6.29
N PRO A 39 -10.29 4.61 6.63
CA PRO A 39 -11.08 5.31 5.64
C PRO A 39 -10.16 6.08 4.68
N GLY A 40 -10.30 5.83 3.38
CA GLY A 40 -9.47 6.45 2.34
C GLY A 40 -8.39 5.54 1.77
N PHE A 41 -8.12 4.39 2.40
CA PHE A 41 -7.21 3.39 1.82
C PHE A 41 -7.91 2.60 0.69
N PRO A 42 -7.25 2.37 -0.46
CA PRO A 42 -7.89 1.82 -1.66
C PRO A 42 -8.10 0.29 -1.59
N VAL A 43 -9.03 -0.15 -0.75
CA VAL A 43 -9.40 -1.58 -0.64
C VAL A 43 -10.59 -1.94 -1.53
N LEU A 44 -10.43 -3.00 -2.30
CA LEU A 44 -11.49 -3.74 -2.95
C LEU A 44 -11.89 -4.96 -2.11
N LYS A 45 -13.17 -5.07 -1.76
CA LYS A 45 -13.72 -6.23 -1.05
C LYS A 45 -14.35 -7.20 -2.05
N VAL A 46 -13.84 -8.42 -2.10
CA VAL A 46 -14.39 -9.52 -2.92
C VAL A 46 -14.86 -10.61 -1.96
N GLY A 47 -16.16 -10.61 -1.64
CA GLY A 47 -16.73 -11.45 -0.59
C GLY A 47 -16.08 -11.13 0.77
N SER A 48 -15.46 -12.14 1.39
CA SER A 48 -14.76 -12.00 2.69
C SER A 48 -13.29 -11.60 2.56
N ARG A 49 -12.76 -11.42 1.34
CA ARG A 49 -11.34 -11.08 1.12
C ARG A 49 -11.18 -9.59 0.81
N MET A 50 -10.19 -8.96 1.43
CA MET A 50 -9.76 -7.59 1.14
C MET A 50 -8.50 -7.63 0.27
N VAL A 51 -8.55 -6.99 -0.88
CA VAL A 51 -7.45 -6.87 -1.82
C VAL A 51 -7.29 -5.43 -2.27
N VAL A 52 -6.07 -5.04 -2.61
CA VAL A 52 -5.72 -3.66 -2.97
C VAL A 52 -5.26 -3.66 -4.43
N PRO A 53 -5.98 -3.01 -5.35
CA PRO A 53 -5.53 -2.91 -6.73
C PRO A 53 -4.22 -2.12 -6.79
N LYS A 54 -3.23 -2.65 -7.54
CA LYS A 54 -1.89 -2.09 -7.65
C LYS A 54 -1.90 -0.61 -8.05
N GLU A 55 -2.65 -0.24 -9.08
CA GLU A 55 -2.72 1.14 -9.57
C GLU A 55 -3.27 2.09 -8.52
N GLN A 56 -4.30 1.67 -7.78
CA GLN A 56 -4.86 2.48 -6.71
C GLN A 56 -3.92 2.60 -5.51
N PHE A 57 -3.20 1.52 -5.18
CA PHE A 57 -2.15 1.56 -4.16
C PHE A 57 -1.06 2.55 -4.52
N ILE A 58 -0.56 2.52 -5.76
CA ILE A 58 0.48 3.46 -6.23
C ILE A 58 -0.03 4.90 -6.13
N ARG A 59 -1.26 5.17 -6.57
CA ARG A 59 -1.88 6.50 -6.45
C ARG A 59 -1.99 6.95 -5.00
N TRP A 60 -2.50 6.08 -4.12
CA TRP A 60 -2.61 6.37 -2.69
C TRP A 60 -1.23 6.69 -2.08
N VAL A 61 -0.19 5.91 -2.41
CA VAL A 61 1.18 6.20 -1.96
C VAL A 61 1.63 7.56 -2.49
N GLN A 62 1.43 7.88 -3.77
CA GLN A 62 1.80 9.18 -4.32
C GLN A 62 1.10 10.34 -3.61
N GLU A 63 -0.20 10.22 -3.35
CA GLU A 63 -1.00 11.21 -2.61
C GLU A 63 -0.53 11.35 -1.15
N HIS A 64 -0.07 10.27 -0.53
CA HIS A 64 0.38 10.27 0.88
C HIS A 64 1.88 10.55 1.04
N THR A 65 2.65 10.55 -0.05
CA THR A 65 4.12 10.80 -0.04
C THR A 65 4.47 12.21 -0.56
N GLY A 66 3.49 13.07 -0.86
CA GLY A 66 3.70 14.51 -1.14
C GLY A 66 2.44 15.29 -0.75
N ASP A 67 2.40 15.87 0.46
CA ASP A 67 2.97 17.19 0.80
C ASP A 67 4.18 17.21 1.77
N GLY A 68 5.14 16.29 1.66
CA GLY A 68 6.35 16.27 2.49
C GLY A 68 7.56 17.01 1.89
N SER A 69 7.50 18.35 1.80
CA SER A 69 8.59 19.31 1.48
C SER A 69 8.87 19.70 0.00
N CYS A 70 8.75 21.02 -0.24
CA CYS A 70 9.49 21.85 -1.22
C CYS A 70 8.87 22.17 -2.61
N ALA A 71 7.91 23.11 -2.63
CA ALA A 71 7.79 24.25 -3.57
C ALA A 71 6.72 25.19 -2.93
N SER A 72 6.96 26.44 -2.53
CA SER A 72 7.86 27.47 -3.03
C SER A 72 8.28 28.43 -1.91
N LEU A 73 9.53 28.91 -2.02
CA LEU A 73 9.92 30.27 -1.66
C LEU A 73 9.20 31.28 -2.58
#